data_AF-A0A354AZ91-F1
#
_entry.id   AF-A0A354AZ91-F1
#
_cell.length_a   1.000
_cell.length_b   1.000
_cell.length_c   1.000
_cell.angle_alpha   90.00
_cell.angle_beta   90.00
_cell.angle_gamma   90.00
#
_symmetry.space_group_name_H-M   'P 1'
#
loop_
_entity.id
_entity.type
_entity.pdbx_description
1 polymer ?
#
loop_
_entity_poly.entity_id
_entity_poly.type
_entity_poly.pdbx_seq_one_letter_code
_entity_poly.pdbx_strand_id
1 'polypeptide(L)' 'LLIYLSFALVAMHWLPYLVLASFGLGVFLPNMRKKDESLARYPGFAAYRERSGLLLPSFQQGSGV' A
#
# COMPACT_ATOMS: atom_id res chain seq x y z
N LEU A 1 -1.27 2.00 7.07
CA LEU A 1 -0.96 0.72 7.76
C LEU A 1 0.27 0.83 8.67
N LEU A 2 1.39 1.39 8.23
CA LEU A 2 2.63 1.45 9.02
C LEU A 2 2.50 2.18 10.37
N ILE A 3 1.78 3.30 10.43
CA ILE A 3 1.49 3.98 11.72
C ILE A 3 0.62 3.14 12.67
N TYR A 4 -0.24 2.28 12.13
CA TYR A 4 -1.06 1.38 12.94
C TYR A 4 -0.25 0.16 13.39
N LEU A 5 0.73 -0.26 12.58
CA LEU A 5 1.70 -1.27 12.95
C LEU A 5 2.56 -0.81 14.13
N SER A 6 2.97 0.46 14.22
CA SER A 6 3.70 0.95 15.40
C SER A 6 2.89 0.84 16.69
N PHE A 7 1.58 1.08 16.65
CA PHE A 7 0.72 0.85 17.82
C PHE A 7 0.59 -0.63 18.18
N ALA A 8 0.50 -1.52 17.17
CA ALA A 8 0.49 -2.97 17.39
C ALA A 8 1.81 -3.48 18.01
N LEU A 9 2.95 -2.89 17.62
CA LEU A 9 4.28 -3.20 18.18
C LEU A 9 4.37 -2.84 19.66
N VAL A 10 3.90 -1.65 20.06
CA VAL A 10 3.90 -1.21 21.46
C VAL A 10 2.95 -2.05 22.33
N ALA A 11 1.88 -2.58 21.75
CA ALA A 11 0.89 -3.36 22.50
C ALA A 11 1.42 -4.70 23.02
N MET A 12 2.52 -5.24 22.49
CA MET A 12 3.10 -6.53 22.89
C MET A 12 2.10 -7.71 22.90
N HIS A 13 1.00 -7.57 22.14
CA HIS A 13 -0.06 -8.57 22.02
C HIS A 13 -0.22 -8.97 20.55
N TRP A 14 -0.47 -10.26 20.30
CA TRP A 14 -0.67 -10.80 18.96
C TRP A 14 -2.00 -10.37 18.31
N LEU A 15 -3.03 -10.10 19.12
CA LEU A 15 -4.38 -9.76 18.67
C LEU A 15 -4.45 -8.49 17.79
N PRO A 16 -3.82 -7.35 18.16
CA PRO A 16 -3.71 -6.18 17.30
C PRO A 16 -3.18 -6.45 15.89
N TYR A 17 -2.24 -7.38 15.73
CA TYR A 17 -1.70 -7.74 14.42
C TYR A 17 -2.74 -8.44 13.55
N LEU A 18 -3.56 -9.33 14.12
CA LEU A 18 -4.65 -9.97 13.37
C LEU A 18 -5.70 -8.97 12.92
N VAL A 19 -6.08 -8.04 13.79
CA VAL A 19 -7.03 -6.97 13.44
C VAL A 19 -6.45 -6.07 12.35
N LEU A 20 -5.16 -5.72 12.45
CA LEU A 20 -4.50 -4.91 11.45
C LEU A 20 -4.36 -5.65 10.10
N ALA A 21 -4.07 -6.95 10.13
CA ALA A 21 -3.97 -7.78 8.93
C ALA A 21 -5.34 -7.95 8.25
N SER A 22 -6.40 -8.22 9.01
CA SER A 22 -7.75 -8.33 8.46
C SER A 22 -8.23 -7.01 7.87
N PHE A 23 -7.97 -5.88 8.53
CA PHE A 23 -8.23 -4.54 7.97
C PHE A 23 -7.38 -4.25 6.73
N GLY A 24 -6.11 -4.66 6.75
CA GLY A 24 -5.18 -4.53 5.63
C GLY A 24 -5.69 -5.23 4.37
N LEU A 25 -6.14 -6.48 4.52
CA LEU A 25 -6.64 -7.29 3.40
C LEU A 25 -8.07 -6.91 2.99
N GLY A 26 -8.94 -6.64 3.96
CA GLY A 26 -10.38 -6.41 3.72
C GLY A 26 -10.72 -4.98 3.31
N VAL A 27 -9.94 -3.99 3.72
CA VAL A 27 -10.24 -2.57 3.47
C VAL A 27 -9.13 -1.88 2.71
N PHE A 28 -7.90 -1.94 3.23
CA PHE A 28 -6.79 -1.18 2.65
C PHE A 28 -6.44 -1.64 1.24
N LEU A 29 -6.24 -2.94 1.03
CA LEU A 29 -5.86 -3.50 -0.26
C LEU A 29 -6.91 -3.26 -1.37
N PRO A 30 -8.22 -3.53 -1.17
CA PRO A 30 -9.22 -3.23 -2.20
C PRO A 30 -9.35 -1.73 -2.47
N ASN A 31 -9.23 -0.88 -1.45
CA ASN A 31 -9.27 0.56 -1.66
C ASN A 31 -8.06 1.09 -2.44
N MET A 32 -6.87 0.52 -2.24
CA MET A 32 -5.69 0.85 -3.05
C MET A 32 -5.90 0.44 -4.52
N ARG A 33 -6.49 -0.73 -4.79
CA ARG A 33 -6.79 -1.14 -6.18
C ARG A 33 -7.80 -0.22 -6.86
N LYS A 34 -8.87 0.16 -6.15
CA LYS A 34 -9.87 1.13 -6.66
C LYS A 34 -9.25 2.51 -6.93
N LYS A 35 -8.31 2.94 -6.08
CA LYS A 35 -7.55 4.18 -6.28
C LYS A 35 -6.71 4.11 -7.57
N ASP A 36 -5.99 3.02 -7.79
CA ASP A 36 -5.20 2.83 -9.01
C ASP A 36 -6.06 2.81 -10.27
N GLU A 37 -7.22 2.13 -10.22
CA GLU A 37 -8.19 2.13 -11.31
C GLU A 37 -8.71 3.55 -11.62
N SER A 38 -8.98 4.35 -10.60
CA SER A 38 -9.34 5.76 -10.76
C SER A 38 -8.21 6.58 -11.39
N LEU A 39 -6.95 6.30 -11.05
CA LEU A 39 -5.78 6.98 -11.62
C LEU A 39 -5.48 6.54 -13.05
N ALA A 40 -5.94 5.37 -13.48
CA ALA A 40 -5.72 4.85 -14.83
C ALA A 40 -6.27 5.72 -15.97
N ARG A 41 -7.19 6.64 -15.65
CA ARG A 41 -7.75 7.60 -16.62
C ARG A 41 -6.77 8.70 -17.06
N TYR A 42 -5.65 8.88 -16.36
CA TYR A 42 -4.70 9.94 -16.68
C TYR A 42 -3.60 9.45 -17.63
N PRO A 43 -3.22 10.23 -18.64
CA PRO A 43 -2.25 9.82 -19.67
C PRO A 43 -0.85 9.48 -19.12
N GLY A 44 -0.48 10.02 -17.95
CA GLY A 44 0.78 9.70 -17.26
C GLY A 44 0.75 8.47 -16.36
N PHE A 45 -0.38 7.75 -16.28
CA PHE A 45 -0.55 6.66 -15.32
C PHE A 45 0.38 5.47 -15.59
N ALA A 46 0.64 5.12 -16.85
CA ALA A 46 1.54 4.00 -17.19
C ALA A 46 2.93 4.25 -16.61
N ALA A 47 3.49 5.44 -16.88
CA ALA A 47 4.78 5.85 -16.33
C ALA A 47 4.75 5.94 -14.79
N TYR A 48 3.64 6.37 -14.18
CA TYR A 48 3.50 6.41 -12.71
C TYR A 48 3.45 5.00 -12.09
N ARG A 49 2.72 4.07 -12.71
CA ARG A 49 2.52 2.71 -12.23
C ARG A 49 3.81 1.88 -12.23
N GLU A 50 4.71 2.13 -13.17
CA GLU A 50 6.03 1.47 -13.23
C GLU A 50 6.97 1.87 -12.07
N ARG A 51 6.79 3.06 -11.50
CA ARG A 51 7.62 3.63 -10.43
C ARG A 51 6.93 3.69 -9.07
N SER A 52 5.71 3.18 -8.97
CA SER A 52 4.93 3.16 -7.74
C SER A 52 4.49 1.74 -7.38
N GLY A 53 4.33 1.49 -6.08
CA GLY A 53 3.80 0.23 -5.56
C GLY A 53 2.64 0.48 -4.60
N LEU A 54 1.82 -0.54 -4.38
CA LEU A 54 0.55 -0.42 -3.63
C LEU A 54 0.72 -0.16 -2.13
N LEU A 55 1.72 -0.77 -1.49
CA LEU A 55 2.01 -0.63 -0.06
C LEU A 55 3.43 -0.15 0.21
N LEU A 56 4.37 -0.68 -0.56
CA LEU A 56 5.80 -0.35 -0.52
C LEU A 56 6.21 0.19 -1.89
N PRO A 57 7.23 1.05 -1.96
CA PRO A 57 7.75 1.53 -3.24
C PRO A 57 8.23 0.35 -4.10
N SER A 58 8.04 0.46 -5.41
CA SER A 58 8.64 -0.47 -6.35
C SER A 58 10.16 -0.28 -6.33
N PHE A 59 10.91 -1.35 -6.04
CA PHE A 59 12.38 -1.32 -6.04
C PHE A 59 13.01 -1.16 -7.44
N GLN A 60 12.21 -1.11 -8.50
CA GLN A 60 12.63 -0.81 -9.88
C GLN A 60 12.95 0.68 -10.10
N GLN A 61 13.42 1.36 -9.06
CA GLN A 61 13.85 2.75 -9.14
C GLN A 61 15.25 2.82 -9.77
N GLY A 62 15.33 2.79 -11.09
CA GLY A 62 16.62 2.96 -11.78
C GLY A 62 16.59 2.75 -13.30
N SER A 63 16.30 3.82 -14.05
CA SER A 63 16.98 4.19 -15.32
C SER A 63 16.31 5.44 -15.89
N GLY A 64 16.64 6.58 -15.28
CA GLY A 64 16.36 7.92 -15.80
C GLY A 64 17.66 8.71 -15.91
N VAL A 65 18.63 8.11 -16.60
CA VAL A 65 19.69 8.81 -17.34
C VAL A 65 19.41 8.53 -18.80
#